data_AF-A0A016SB33-F1
#
_entry.id   AF-A0A016SB33-F1
#
_cell.length_a   1.000
_cell.length_b   1.000
_cell.length_c   1.000
_cell.angle_alpha   90.00
_cell.angle_beta   90.00
_cell.angle_gamma   90.00
#
_symmetry.space_group_name_H-M   'P 1'
#
loop_
_entity.id
_entity.type
_entity.pdbx_description
1 polymer ?
#
loop_
_entity_poly.entity_id
_entity_poly.type
_entity_poly.pdbx_seq_one_letter_code
_entity_poly.pdbx_strand_id
1 'polypeptide(L)'
;MAGKVAGKGPNYGTIQFLHDPARLLLQKVTCQKLLDFGWEVLTSALYRRDLVQGDYQLLLTLSNALQGKTCDDWDDLDRWLSNFPESVSAQFYAECTETLPKN
;
A
#
# COMPACT_ATOMS: atom_id res chain seq x y z
N MET A 1 17.63 -21.10 5.95
CA MET A 1 17.37 -20.48 7.26
C MET A 1 16.05 -19.74 7.17
N ALA A 2 14.94 -20.37 7.58
CA ALA A 2 13.61 -19.77 7.52
C ALA A 2 13.37 -18.99 8.83
N GLY A 3 13.17 -17.68 8.72
CA GLY A 3 12.80 -16.83 9.85
C GLY A 3 11.42 -17.23 10.36
N LYS A 4 11.35 -17.67 11.61
CA LYS A 4 10.12 -17.96 12.33
C LYS A 4 9.34 -16.66 12.48
N VAL A 5 8.23 -16.50 11.75
CA VAL A 5 7.30 -15.38 11.94
C VAL A 5 6.71 -15.53 13.33
N ALA A 6 7.13 -14.64 14.24
CA ALA A 6 6.68 -14.61 15.62
C ALA A 6 5.24 -14.11 15.68
N GLY A 7 4.34 -14.91 16.25
CA GLY A 7 3.05 -14.51 16.84
C GLY A 7 2.04 -13.82 15.91
N LYS A 8 0.80 -14.33 15.89
CA LYS A 8 -0.33 -13.58 15.31
C LYS A 8 -0.38 -12.19 15.95
N GLY A 9 -0.11 -11.15 15.16
CA GLY A 9 -0.20 -9.76 15.60
C GLY A 9 -1.65 -9.36 15.95
N PRO A 10 -1.84 -8.21 16.59
CA PRO A 10 -3.15 -7.77 17.13
C PRO A 10 -4.28 -7.66 16.10
N ASN A 11 -3.97 -7.67 14.80
CA ASN A 11 -4.93 -7.47 13.71
C ASN A 11 -5.16 -8.73 12.84
N TYR A 12 -4.80 -9.91 13.34
CA TYR A 12 -4.94 -11.17 12.60
C TYR A 12 -6.41 -11.45 12.24
N GLY A 13 -6.72 -11.54 10.94
CA GLY A 13 -8.07 -11.78 10.43
C GLY A 13 -8.97 -10.53 10.32
N THR A 14 -8.46 -9.33 10.60
CA THR A 14 -9.23 -8.07 10.48
C THR A 14 -8.76 -7.21 9.31
N ILE A 15 -7.54 -7.43 8.81
CA ILE A 15 -6.96 -6.66 7.71
C ILE A 15 -7.40 -7.25 6.37
N GLN A 16 -8.01 -6.41 5.55
CA GLN A 16 -8.29 -6.67 4.15
C GLN A 16 -7.20 -6.04 3.27
N PHE A 17 -6.59 -6.85 2.42
CA PHE A 17 -5.51 -6.43 1.53
C PHE A 17 -6.05 -6.22 0.10
N LEU A 18 -6.15 -4.95 -0.32
CA LEU A 18 -6.51 -4.56 -1.68
C LEU A 18 -5.24 -4.31 -2.50
N HIS A 19 -5.20 -4.85 -3.72
CA HIS A 19 -4.08 -4.64 -4.65
C HIS A 19 -4.53 -4.82 -6.10
N ASP A 20 -3.78 -4.23 -7.04
CA ASP A 20 -3.91 -4.51 -8.47
C ASP A 20 -3.42 -5.94 -8.78
N PRO A 21 -4.10 -6.70 -9.66
CA PRO A 21 -3.67 -8.02 -10.11
C PRO A 21 -2.41 -7.95 -11.02
N ALA A 22 -1.30 -7.44 -10.50
CA ALA A 22 0.01 -7.56 -11.12
C ALA A 22 0.46 -9.03 -11.08
N ARG A 23 1.00 -9.55 -12.19
CA ARG A 23 1.38 -10.97 -12.35
C ARG A 23 2.35 -11.48 -11.26
N LEU A 24 3.17 -10.61 -10.68
CA LEU A 24 4.10 -10.92 -9.58
C LEU A 24 3.40 -11.19 -8.24
N LEU A 25 2.23 -10.61 -8.00
CA LEU A 25 1.48 -10.74 -6.76
C LEU A 25 0.56 -11.98 -6.76
N LEU A 26 0.24 -12.49 -7.96
CA LEU A 26 -0.44 -13.78 -8.15
C LEU A 26 0.53 -14.99 -8.08
N GLN A 27 1.82 -14.74 -7.87
CA GLN A 27 2.83 -15.79 -7.72
C GLN A 27 2.65 -16.50 -6.38
N LYS A 28 2.65 -17.84 -6.38
CA LYS A 28 2.34 -18.69 -5.21
C LYS A 28 3.09 -18.30 -3.92
N VAL A 29 4.33 -17.84 -4.05
CA VAL A 29 5.17 -17.42 -2.91
C VAL A 29 4.59 -16.20 -2.20
N THR A 30 4.04 -15.25 -2.96
CA THR A 30 3.41 -14.03 -2.41
C THR A 30 2.07 -14.36 -1.77
N CYS A 31 1.24 -15.20 -2.42
CA CYS A 31 -0.02 -15.66 -1.85
C CYS A 31 0.19 -16.44 -0.54
N GLN A 32 1.22 -17.29 -0.46
CA GLN A 32 1.53 -18.04 0.75
C GLN A 32 1.89 -17.11 1.92
N LYS A 33 2.69 -16.07 1.67
CA LYS A 33 3.00 -15.07 2.71
C LYS A 33 1.77 -14.32 3.21
N LEU A 34 0.86 -13.95 2.31
CA LEU A 34 -0.40 -13.28 2.70
C LEU A 34 -1.26 -14.17 3.61
N LEU A 35 -1.31 -15.47 3.32
CA LEU A 35 -1.97 -16.47 4.18
C LEU A 35 -1.27 -16.64 5.53
N ASP A 36 0.06 -16.65 5.54
CA ASP A 36 0.86 -16.76 6.77
C ASP A 36 0.65 -15.53 7.69
N PHE A 37 0.39 -14.34 7.11
CA PHE A 37 -0.02 -13.14 7.84
C PHE A 37 -1.48 -13.16 8.32
N GLY A 38 -2.30 -14.09 7.82
CA GLY A 38 -3.73 -14.19 8.14
C GLY A 38 -4.54 -13.02 7.59
N TRP A 39 -4.13 -12.44 6.47
CA TRP A 39 -4.83 -11.32 5.83
C TRP A 39 -5.83 -11.83 4.79
N GLU A 40 -7.00 -11.21 4.74
CA GLU A 40 -7.98 -11.49 3.71
C GLU A 40 -7.61 -10.72 2.45
N VAL A 41 -7.41 -11.42 1.32
CA VAL A 41 -7.07 -10.79 0.05
C VAL A 41 -8.36 -10.43 -0.67
N LEU A 42 -8.62 -9.13 -0.82
CA LEU A 42 -9.70 -8.65 -1.68
C LEU A 42 -9.25 -8.79 -3.12
N THR A 43 -9.80 -9.77 -3.83
CA THR A 43 -9.60 -9.88 -5.27
C THR A 43 -10.39 -8.76 -5.94
N SER A 44 -9.69 -7.67 -6.30
CA SER A 44 -10.28 -6.64 -7.15
C SER A 44 -10.75 -7.32 -8.44
N ALA A 45 -12.03 -7.17 -8.77
CA ALA A 45 -12.52 -7.54 -10.10
C ALA A 45 -11.58 -6.88 -11.12
N LEU A 46 -11.07 -7.69 -12.05
CA LEU A 46 -10.06 -7.30 -13.03
C LEU A 46 -10.29 -5.84 -13.51
N TYR A 47 -9.32 -4.98 -13.19
CA TYR A 47 -9.20 -3.63 -13.75
C TYR A 47 -10.36 -2.66 -13.48
N ARG A 48 -10.89 -2.63 -12.26
CA ARG A 48 -11.73 -1.54 -11.78
C ARG A 48 -10.88 -0.31 -11.43
N ARG A 49 -10.75 0.60 -12.40
CA ARG A 49 -9.99 1.87 -12.28
C ARG A 49 -10.51 2.78 -11.15
N ASP A 50 -11.76 2.57 -10.74
CA ASP A 50 -12.45 3.19 -9.60
C ASP A 50 -11.96 2.67 -8.23
N LEU A 51 -11.44 1.44 -8.15
CA LEU A 51 -10.86 0.88 -6.91
C LEU A 51 -9.44 1.37 -6.62
N VAL A 52 -8.76 1.95 -7.61
CA VAL A 52 -7.37 2.45 -7.50
C VAL A 52 -7.36 3.97 -7.31
N GLN A 53 -8.49 4.56 -6.89
CA GLN A 53 -8.61 6.01 -6.74
C GLN A 53 -7.72 6.54 -5.60
N GLY A 54 -7.64 5.82 -4.47
CA GLY A 54 -6.74 6.15 -3.36
C GLY A 54 -5.27 6.06 -3.75
N ASP A 55 -4.87 4.99 -4.44
CA ASP A 55 -3.49 4.83 -4.94
C ASP A 55 -3.13 5.93 -5.94
N TYR A 56 -4.06 6.29 -6.84
CA TYR A 56 -3.86 7.38 -7.78
C TYR A 56 -3.71 8.73 -7.07
N GLN A 57 -4.55 9.02 -6.08
CA GLN A 57 -4.46 10.27 -5.31
C GLN A 57 -3.16 10.36 -4.51
N LEU A 58 -2.72 9.29 -3.86
CA LEU A 58 -1.45 9.27 -3.12
C LEU A 58 -0.25 9.45 -4.05
N LEU A 59 -0.20 8.71 -5.17
CA LEU A 59 0.88 8.83 -6.14
C LEU A 59 0.89 10.19 -6.84
N LEU A 60 -0.27 10.79 -7.08
CA LEU A 60 -0.38 12.15 -7.62
C LEU A 60 0.13 13.19 -6.61
N THR A 61 -0.27 13.09 -5.34
CA THR A 61 0.22 13.99 -4.29
C THR A 61 1.75 13.87 -4.14
N LEU A 62 2.28 12.65 -4.16
CA LEU A 62 3.72 12.40 -4.15
C LEU A 62 4.41 13.02 -5.37
N SER A 63 3.88 12.79 -6.58
CA SER A 63 4.43 13.35 -7.82
C SER A 63 4.43 14.88 -7.80
N ASN A 64 3.38 15.51 -7.27
CA ASN A 64 3.30 16.95 -7.14
C ASN A 64 4.32 17.49 -6.13
N ALA A 65 4.49 16.80 -5.00
CA ALA A 65 5.49 17.16 -3.99
C ALA A 65 6.93 17.00 -4.51
N LEU A 66 7.16 16.05 -5.41
CA LEU A 66 8.45 15.84 -6.09
C LEU A 66 8.75 16.89 -7.17
N GLN A 67 7.74 17.52 -7.76
CA GLN A 67 7.88 18.34 -8.98
C GLN A 67 8.76 19.60 -8.82
N GLY A 68 9.11 19.97 -7.58
CA GLY A 68 10.05 21.06 -7.26
C GLY A 68 11.19 20.64 -6.33
N LYS A 69 11.37 19.34 -6.08
CA LYS A 69 12.36 18.82 -5.14
C LYS A 69 13.62 18.38 -5.89
N THR A 70 14.75 19.01 -5.60
CA THR A 70 16.06 18.48 -5.96
C THR A 70 16.53 17.57 -4.83
N CYS A 71 16.92 16.34 -5.16
CA CYS A 71 17.63 15.44 -4.25
C CYS A 71 19.04 15.27 -4.78
N ASP A 72 20.03 15.50 -3.93
CA ASP A 72 21.45 15.46 -4.33
C ASP A 72 21.97 14.02 -4.44
N ASP A 73 21.40 13.10 -3.65
CA ASP A 73 21.75 11.68 -3.65
C ASP A 73 20.55 10.81 -3.21
N TRP A 74 20.79 9.50 -3.16
CA TRP A 74 19.80 8.51 -2.75
C TRP A 74 19.40 8.63 -1.28
N ASP A 75 20.32 9.02 -0.40
CA ASP A 75 20.05 9.12 1.03
C ASP A 75 19.14 10.33 1.31
N ASP A 76 19.31 11.44 0.57
CA ASP A 76 18.42 12.59 0.65
C ASP A 76 17.02 12.27 0.13
N LEU A 77 16.91 11.51 -0.96
CA LEU A 77 15.63 11.01 -1.46
C LEU A 77 14.96 10.06 -0.45
N ASP A 78 15.70 9.12 0.13
CA ASP A 78 15.18 8.15 1.11
C ASP A 78 14.70 8.85 2.38
N ARG A 79 15.48 9.79 2.90
CA ARG A 79 15.08 10.63 4.04
C ARG A 79 13.83 11.44 3.72
N TRP A 80 13.76 12.03 2.53
CA TRP A 80 12.59 12.81 2.13
C TRP A 80 11.34 11.93 2.00
N LEU A 81 11.45 10.78 1.34
CA LEU A 81 10.37 9.80 1.19
C LEU A 81 9.91 9.24 2.53
N SER A 82 10.82 9.02 3.48
CA SER A 82 10.50 8.55 4.83
C SER A 82 9.67 9.58 5.62
N ASN A 83 9.92 10.88 5.40
CA ASN A 83 9.21 11.97 6.06
C ASN A 83 7.93 12.41 5.32
N PHE A 84 7.79 12.06 4.03
CA PHE A 84 6.65 12.47 3.23
C PHE A 84 5.30 12.00 3.82
N PRO A 85 5.14 10.75 4.28
CA PRO A 85 3.89 10.32 4.92
C PRO A 85 3.51 11.13 6.14
N GLU A 86 4.49 11.63 6.91
CA GLU A 86 4.26 12.49 8.08
C GLU A 86 3.80 13.90 7.69
N SER A 87 4.13 14.34 6.48
CA SER A 87 3.69 15.62 5.93
C SER A 87 2.26 15.60 5.36
N VAL A 88 1.71 14.41 5.14
CA VAL A 88 0.35 14.20 4.64
C VAL A 88 -0.60 14.02 5.84
N SER A 89 -1.77 14.66 5.80
CA SER A 89 -2.71 14.59 6.93
C SER A 89 -3.30 13.18 7.08
N ALA A 90 -3.54 12.75 8.32
CA ALA A 90 -4.24 11.49 8.59
C ALA A 90 -5.63 11.43 7.91
N GLN A 91 -6.28 12.58 7.75
CA GLN A 91 -7.56 12.71 7.06
C GLN A 91 -7.45 12.37 5.56
N PHE A 92 -6.35 12.73 4.90
CA PHE A 92 -6.13 12.37 3.50
C PHE A 92 -6.13 10.84 3.30
N TYR A 93 -5.47 10.10 4.21
CA TYR A 93 -5.48 8.63 4.16
C TYR A 93 -6.88 8.05 4.40
N ALA A 94 -7.64 8.63 5.33
CA ALA A 94 -9.03 8.23 5.57
C ALA A 94 -9.90 8.45 4.32
N GLU A 95 -9.83 9.62 3.69
CA GLU A 95 -10.57 9.95 2.46
C GLU A 95 -10.18 9.01 1.30
N CYS A 96 -8.91 8.66 1.18
CA CYS A 96 -8.43 7.70 0.18
C CYS A 96 -9.00 6.28 0.40
N THR A 97 -9.29 5.90 1.65
CA THR A 97 -9.90 4.60 1.98
C THR A 97 -11.43 4.63 1.91
N GLU A 98 -12.07 5.75 2.22
CA GLU A 98 -13.54 5.91 2.18
C GLU A 98 -14.09 6.02 0.76
N THR A 99 -13.27 6.52 -0.17
CA THR A 99 -13.62 6.59 -1.60
C THR A 99 -13.56 5.24 -2.30
N LEU A 100 -13.10 4.18 -1.62
CA LEU A 100 -13.16 2.82 -2.14
C LEU A 100 -14.62 2.32 -2.11
N PRO A 101 -15.17 1.81 -3.23
CA PRO A 101 -16.49 1.19 -3.21
C PRO A 101 -16.58 0.08 -2.17
N LYS A 102 -17.58 0.19 -1.30
CA LYS A 102 -17.93 -0.87 -0.36
C LYS A 102 -18.55 -2.03 -1.17
N ASN A 103 -18.01 -3.23 -1.00
CA ASN A 103 -18.61 -4.47 -1.53
C ASN A 103 -19.97 -4.74 -0.88
#